data_AF-A0A1T4KV46-F1
#
_entry.id   AF-A0A1T4KV46-F1
#
_cell.length_a   1.000
_cell.length_b   1.000
_cell.length_c   1.000
_cell.angle_alpha   90.00
_cell.angle_beta   90.00
_cell.angle_gamma   90.00
#
_symmetry.space_group_name_H-M   'P 1'
#
loop_
_entity.id
_entity.type
_entity.pdbx_description
1 polymer ?
#
loop_
_entity_poly.entity_id
_entity_poly.type
_entity_poly.pdbx_seq_one_letter_code
_entity_poly.pdbx_strand_id
1 'polypeptide(L)'
;MVVANATGCSSIYGGNQPTTPWAKNKEGRSPAWANSLFEDNAEFGLGMRLAITKHAKQALSLLEAVNVPAELKEKLTTQDQSDEAGLNDRTSQMQKKTPIDLCSRLRRQLDSCRLRLTKAQRENVNICVLDTEVYSNTGGQASKATNRGAVALFAAAGKRAGKKDLGLIAMSYKNVCEPKATCLNKSCWRE
;
A
#
# COMPACT_ATOMS: atom_id res chain seq x y z
N MET A 1 -6.90 2.67 2.03
CA MET A 1 -5.60 2.48 1.35
C MET A 1 -4.58 3.42 1.99
N VAL A 2 -3.33 2.99 2.13
CA VAL A 2 -2.20 3.85 2.55
C VAL A 2 -1.22 3.91 1.37
N VAL A 3 -0.75 5.10 1.04
CA VAL A 3 0.10 5.36 -0.13
C VAL A 3 1.41 5.97 0.35
N ALA A 4 2.51 5.23 0.16
CA ALA A 4 3.87 5.76 0.19
C ALA A 4 4.27 6.11 -1.24
N ASN A 5 4.45 7.40 -1.52
CA ASN A 5 4.75 7.89 -2.85
C ASN A 5 6.16 8.47 -2.94
N ALA A 6 6.94 8.03 -3.93
CA ALA A 6 8.27 8.55 -4.18
C ALA A 6 8.22 9.98 -4.73
N THR A 7 9.29 10.75 -4.51
CA THR A 7 9.38 12.11 -5.05
C THR A 7 9.47 12.08 -6.59
N GLY A 8 8.58 12.82 -7.26
CA GLY A 8 8.50 12.89 -8.72
C GLY A 8 7.19 13.50 -9.19
N CYS A 9 6.81 13.32 -10.45
CA CYS A 9 5.55 13.88 -10.97
C CYS A 9 4.34 13.43 -10.13
N SER A 10 4.30 12.15 -9.72
CA SER A 10 3.20 11.64 -8.91
C SER A 10 3.08 12.34 -7.56
N SER A 11 4.19 12.79 -6.95
CA SER A 11 4.15 13.54 -5.69
C SER A 11 3.82 15.01 -5.89
N ILE A 12 4.30 15.63 -6.98
CA ILE A 12 3.94 17.00 -7.34
C ILE A 12 2.44 17.11 -7.64
N TYR A 13 1.89 16.23 -8.48
CA TYR A 13 0.45 16.20 -8.72
C TYR A 13 -0.34 15.70 -7.52
N GLY A 14 0.25 14.83 -6.69
CA GLY A 14 -0.40 14.18 -5.54
C GLY A 14 -0.37 14.96 -4.23
N GLY A 15 0.42 16.02 -4.10
CA GLY A 15 0.67 16.65 -2.80
C GLY A 15 1.35 18.02 -2.84
N ASN A 16 1.14 18.82 -3.89
CA ASN A 16 1.61 20.22 -3.91
C ASN A 16 0.67 21.13 -3.10
N GLN A 17 1.06 21.46 -1.86
CA GLN A 17 0.27 22.35 -1.00
C GLN A 17 -0.02 23.70 -1.70
N PRO A 18 -1.21 24.30 -1.53
CA PRO A 18 -2.31 23.91 -0.63
C PRO A 18 -3.27 22.86 -1.21
N THR A 19 -3.07 22.39 -2.44
CA THR A 19 -4.02 21.50 -3.13
C THR A 19 -3.64 20.02 -3.02
N THR A 20 -4.55 19.20 -2.50
CA THR A 20 -4.39 17.74 -2.50
C THR A 20 -5.53 17.08 -3.30
N PRO A 21 -5.24 16.28 -4.34
CA PRO A 21 -6.27 15.68 -5.20
C PRO A 21 -6.99 14.49 -4.55
N TRP A 22 -6.57 14.09 -3.34
CA TRP A 22 -7.13 12.94 -2.64
C TRP A 22 -8.48 13.28 -2.01
N ALA A 23 -9.56 12.81 -2.63
CA ALA A 23 -10.91 12.98 -2.13
C ALA A 23 -11.30 11.91 -1.09
N LYS A 24 -12.27 12.27 -0.24
CA LYS A 24 -12.97 11.32 0.63
C LYS A 24 -14.13 10.68 -0.11
N ASN A 25 -14.39 9.40 0.14
CA ASN A 25 -15.62 8.75 -0.27
C ASN A 25 -16.82 9.23 0.59
N LYS A 26 -18.03 8.74 0.29
CA LYS A 26 -19.25 9.07 1.05
C LYS A 26 -19.17 8.71 2.55
N GLU A 27 -18.29 7.79 2.93
CA GLU A 27 -18.04 7.36 4.31
C GLU A 27 -17.00 8.24 5.02
N GLY A 28 -16.50 9.30 4.36
CA GLY A 28 -15.48 10.20 4.91
C GLY A 28 -14.05 9.63 4.88
N ARG A 29 -13.83 8.51 4.18
CA ARG A 29 -12.52 7.83 4.10
C ARG A 29 -11.78 8.24 2.82
N SER A 30 -10.49 8.50 2.94
CA SER A 30 -9.60 8.80 1.81
C SER A 30 -8.33 7.94 1.90
N PRO A 31 -7.56 7.84 0.80
CA PRO A 31 -6.19 7.34 0.89
C PRO A 31 -5.38 8.17 1.89
N ALA A 32 -4.71 7.51 2.82
CA ALA A 32 -3.69 8.15 3.65
C ALA A 32 -2.43 8.24 2.79
N TRP A 33 -2.10 9.44 2.32
CA TRP A 33 -0.97 9.68 1.42
C TRP A 33 0.19 10.32 2.18
N ALA A 34 1.40 9.83 1.93
CA ALA A 34 2.63 10.45 2.41
C ALA A 34 3.74 10.28 1.37
N ASN A 35 4.63 11.26 1.35
CA ASN A 35 5.86 11.27 0.57
C ASN A 35 7.03 11.45 1.53
N SER A 36 8.02 10.56 1.43
CA SER A 36 9.30 10.67 2.15
C SER A 36 10.32 11.32 1.22
N LEU A 37 11.27 10.56 0.68
CA LEU A 37 12.27 11.01 -0.27
C LEU A 37 12.14 10.26 -1.60
N PHE A 38 13.06 10.55 -2.51
CA PHE A 38 13.09 9.93 -3.83
C PHE A 38 13.57 8.47 -3.75
N GLU A 39 14.60 8.24 -2.94
CA GLU A 39 15.39 7.03 -2.88
C GLU A 39 14.89 5.97 -1.88
N ASP A 40 14.07 6.37 -0.90
CA ASP A 40 13.69 5.54 0.25
C ASP A 40 12.23 5.04 0.20
N ASN A 41 11.53 5.23 -0.92
CA ASN A 41 10.08 5.01 -0.97
C ASN A 41 9.68 3.56 -0.69
N ALA A 42 10.50 2.58 -1.10
CA ALA A 42 10.22 1.17 -0.88
C ALA A 42 10.34 0.81 0.62
N GLU A 43 11.40 1.29 1.26
CA GLU A 43 11.69 1.15 2.68
C GLU A 43 10.65 1.89 3.53
N PHE A 44 10.26 3.09 3.10
CA PHE A 44 9.22 3.88 3.74
C PHE A 44 7.87 3.17 3.71
N GLY A 45 7.47 2.64 2.54
CA GLY A 45 6.27 1.82 2.41
C GLY A 45 6.32 0.53 3.24
N LEU A 46 7.48 -0.12 3.33
CA LEU A 46 7.69 -1.27 4.19
C LEU A 46 7.57 -0.90 5.67
N GLY A 47 8.12 0.24 6.08
CA GLY A 47 7.99 0.79 7.44
C GLY A 47 6.53 1.02 7.83
N MET A 48 5.74 1.62 6.94
CA MET A 48 4.30 1.76 7.14
C MET A 48 3.62 0.40 7.32
N ARG A 49 3.96 -0.57 6.48
CA ARG A 49 3.40 -1.93 6.56
C ARG A 49 3.73 -2.60 7.89
N LEU A 50 4.97 -2.51 8.35
CA LEU A 50 5.40 -3.04 9.64
C LEU A 50 4.67 -2.38 10.81
N ALA A 51 4.48 -1.06 10.76
CA ALA A 51 3.72 -0.32 11.76
C ALA A 51 2.26 -0.77 11.81
N ILE A 52 1.59 -0.92 10.66
CA ILE A 52 0.21 -1.43 10.58
C ILE A 52 0.13 -2.87 11.12
N THR A 53 1.08 -3.74 10.76
CA THR A 53 1.15 -5.11 11.31
C THR A 53 1.34 -5.10 12.82
N LYS A 54 2.18 -4.21 13.36
CA LYS A 54 2.41 -4.08 14.81
C LYS A 54 1.18 -3.58 15.54
N HIS A 55 0.52 -2.55 15.02
CA HIS A 55 -0.73 -2.04 15.57
C HIS A 55 -1.82 -3.12 15.54
N ALA A 56 -1.86 -3.96 14.49
CA ALA A 56 -2.83 -5.06 14.40
C ALA A 56 -2.59 -6.11 15.50
N LYS A 57 -1.32 -6.49 15.72
CA LYS A 57 -0.94 -7.39 16.81
C LYS A 57 -1.28 -6.81 18.18
N GLN A 58 -1.02 -5.52 18.39
CA GLN A 58 -1.38 -4.83 19.64
C GLN A 58 -2.89 -4.83 19.87
N ALA A 59 -3.69 -4.57 18.83
CA ALA A 59 -5.14 -4.62 18.91
C ALA A 59 -5.66 -6.01 19.31
N LEU A 60 -5.07 -7.08 18.78
CA LEU A 60 -5.40 -8.46 19.19
C LEU A 60 -5.07 -8.71 20.66
N SER A 61 -3.88 -8.33 21.12
CA SER A 61 -3.50 -8.50 22.54
C SER A 61 -4.43 -7.73 23.48
N LEU A 62 -4.89 -6.54 23.07
CA LEU A 62 -5.89 -5.78 23.83
C LEU A 62 -7.26 -6.46 23.81
N LEU A 63 -7.68 -7.05 22.69
CA LEU A 63 -8.92 -7.85 22.64
C LEU A 63 -8.84 -9.07 23.54
N GLU A 64 -7.66 -9.70 23.67
CA GLU A 64 -7.44 -10.81 24.59
C GLU A 64 -7.61 -10.39 26.05
N ALA A 65 -7.03 -9.25 26.43
CA ALA A 65 -7.08 -8.71 27.79
C ALA A 65 -8.47 -8.22 28.22
N VAL A 66 -9.40 -8.01 27.29
CA VAL A 66 -10.75 -7.52 27.58
C VAL A 66 -11.76 -8.67 27.54
N ASN A 67 -12.68 -8.66 28.50
CA ASN A 67 -13.75 -9.65 28.62
C ASN A 67 -14.87 -9.39 27.60
N VAL A 68 -14.57 -9.69 26.33
CA VAL A 68 -15.49 -9.57 25.19
C VAL A 68 -16.20 -10.91 24.97
N PRO A 69 -17.51 -10.94 24.62
CA PRO A 69 -18.22 -12.18 24.30
C PRO A 69 -17.47 -13.03 23.27
N ALA A 70 -17.36 -14.34 23.53
CA ALA A 70 -16.58 -15.28 22.73
C ALA A 70 -16.95 -15.26 21.24
N GLU A 71 -18.24 -15.12 20.93
CA GLU A 71 -18.77 -15.02 19.57
C GLU A 71 -18.19 -13.83 18.78
N LEU A 72 -17.96 -12.69 19.44
CA LEU A 72 -17.41 -11.49 18.80
C LEU A 72 -15.89 -11.64 18.60
N LYS A 73 -15.21 -12.28 19.56
CA LYS A 73 -13.77 -12.55 19.51
C LYS A 73 -13.41 -13.48 18.35
N GLU A 74 -14.22 -14.53 18.14
CA GLU A 74 -14.06 -15.48 17.03
C GLU A 74 -14.32 -14.81 15.68
N LYS A 75 -15.42 -14.05 15.53
CA LYS A 75 -15.73 -13.33 14.29
C LYS A 75 -14.64 -12.32 13.90
N LEU A 76 -14.05 -11.63 14.87
CA LEU A 76 -12.98 -10.65 14.62
C LEU A 76 -11.64 -11.28 14.22
N THR A 77 -11.43 -12.55 14.53
CA THR A 77 -10.17 -13.26 14.28
C THR A 77 -10.23 -14.06 12.98
N THR A 78 -11.39 -14.62 12.64
CA THR A 78 -11.57 -15.57 11.53
C THR A 78 -12.07 -14.92 10.23
N GLN A 79 -12.59 -13.69 10.26
CA GLN A 79 -13.12 -13.03 9.06
C GLN A 79 -12.04 -12.83 7.99
N ASP A 80 -12.37 -13.29 6.77
CA ASP A 80 -11.59 -13.01 5.57
C ASP A 80 -11.61 -11.51 5.25
N GLN A 81 -10.43 -10.98 4.93
CA GLN A 81 -10.18 -9.57 4.67
C GLN A 81 -9.62 -9.39 3.26
N SER A 82 -10.00 -10.27 2.34
CA SER A 82 -9.62 -10.20 0.93
C SER A 82 -10.17 -8.94 0.26
N ASP A 83 -11.44 -8.61 0.53
CA ASP A 83 -12.24 -7.66 -0.22
C ASP A 83 -12.83 -6.54 0.65
N GLU A 84 -13.12 -5.38 0.04
CA GLU A 84 -13.69 -4.22 0.75
C GLU A 84 -15.04 -4.52 1.41
N ALA A 85 -15.82 -5.44 0.84
CA ALA A 85 -17.10 -5.89 1.40
C ALA A 85 -16.91 -6.56 2.77
N GLY A 86 -15.96 -7.50 2.89
CA GLY A 86 -15.66 -8.17 4.17
C GLY A 86 -15.14 -7.22 5.26
N LEU A 87 -14.44 -6.15 4.85
CA LEU A 87 -13.95 -5.11 5.76
C LEU A 87 -15.06 -4.18 6.29
N ASN A 88 -16.07 -3.88 5.46
CA ASN A 88 -17.20 -3.04 5.86
C ASN A 88 -18.16 -3.77 6.81
N ASP A 89 -18.32 -5.08 6.64
CA ASP A 89 -19.11 -5.92 7.56
C ASP A 89 -18.51 -5.97 8.97
N ARG A 90 -17.18 -6.11 9.08
CA ARG A 90 -16.47 -6.08 10.37
C ARG A 90 -16.68 -4.76 11.12
N THR A 91 -16.55 -3.65 10.39
CA THR A 91 -16.70 -2.30 10.98
C THR A 91 -18.12 -2.08 11.49
N SER A 92 -19.12 -2.55 10.74
CA SER A 92 -20.54 -2.45 11.10
C SER A 92 -20.92 -3.32 12.30
N GLN A 93 -20.32 -4.51 12.44
CA GLN A 93 -20.57 -5.40 13.58
C GLN A 93 -19.94 -4.88 14.88
N MET A 94 -18.75 -4.29 14.80
CA MET A 94 -18.07 -3.65 15.93
C MET A 94 -18.86 -2.45 16.49
N GLN A 95 -19.49 -1.68 15.60
CA GLN A 95 -20.34 -0.54 15.97
C GLN A 95 -21.58 -0.94 16.78
N LYS A 96 -22.13 -2.14 16.54
CA LYS A 96 -23.41 -2.57 17.12
C LYS A 96 -23.28 -3.28 18.49
N LYS A 97 -22.10 -3.80 18.85
CA LYS A 97 -21.94 -4.76 19.97
C LYS A 97 -20.92 -4.39 21.05
N THR A 98 -20.30 -3.21 21.03
CA THR A 98 -19.27 -2.84 22.03
C THR A 98 -19.66 -1.64 22.90
N PRO A 99 -19.40 -1.67 24.23
CA PRO A 99 -19.62 -0.52 25.12
C PRO A 99 -18.82 0.71 24.68
N ILE A 100 -19.43 1.90 24.77
CA ILE A 100 -18.94 3.19 24.23
C ILE A 100 -17.48 3.51 24.61
N ASP A 101 -17.04 3.15 25.82
CA ASP A 101 -15.76 3.58 26.36
C ASP A 101 -14.57 2.74 25.84
N LEU A 102 -14.77 1.42 25.74
CA LEU A 102 -13.86 0.47 25.12
C LEU A 102 -13.77 0.68 23.60
N CYS A 103 -14.87 1.15 23.01
CA CYS A 103 -15.01 1.44 21.58
C CYS A 103 -14.02 2.50 21.11
N SER A 104 -13.68 3.53 21.91
CA SER A 104 -12.87 4.66 21.43
C SER A 104 -11.40 4.30 21.12
N ARG A 105 -10.75 3.50 21.98
CA ARG A 105 -9.33 3.10 21.84
C ARG A 105 -9.17 1.96 20.84
N LEU A 106 -10.01 0.93 20.94
CA LEU A 106 -9.98 -0.22 20.04
C LEU A 106 -10.40 0.18 18.62
N ARG A 107 -11.35 1.10 18.44
CA ARG A 107 -11.80 1.51 17.10
C ARG A 107 -10.74 2.29 16.32
N ARG A 108 -9.98 3.19 16.97
CA ARG A 108 -8.85 3.87 16.30
C ARG A 108 -7.76 2.88 15.86
N GLN A 109 -7.45 1.89 16.69
CA GLN A 109 -6.44 0.89 16.36
C GLN A 109 -6.94 -0.15 15.35
N LEU A 110 -8.21 -0.55 15.38
CA LEU A 110 -8.76 -1.53 14.45
C LEU A 110 -9.11 -0.93 13.08
N ASP A 111 -9.61 0.31 13.03
CA ASP A 111 -9.86 1.00 11.75
C ASP A 111 -8.55 1.28 10.99
N SER A 112 -7.45 1.50 11.71
CA SER A 112 -6.11 1.61 11.12
C SER A 112 -5.49 0.25 10.75
N CYS A 113 -5.97 -0.85 11.33
CA CYS A 113 -5.43 -2.19 11.16
C CYS A 113 -6.32 -3.10 10.32
N ARG A 114 -6.51 -2.72 9.05
CA ARG A 114 -7.10 -3.58 8.01
C ARG A 114 -6.08 -4.61 7.52
N LEU A 115 -5.70 -5.57 8.38
CA LEU A 115 -4.66 -6.55 8.08
C LEU A 115 -5.19 -8.00 8.08
N ARG A 116 -5.00 -8.69 6.95
CA ARG A 116 -5.04 -10.15 6.86
C ARG A 116 -4.05 -10.72 7.88
N LEU A 117 -4.58 -11.32 8.95
CA LEU A 117 -3.81 -12.11 9.92
C LEU A 117 -3.88 -13.60 9.53
N THR A 118 -3.65 -13.92 8.26
CA THR A 118 -3.40 -15.32 7.90
C THR A 118 -1.96 -15.66 8.30
N LYS A 119 -1.78 -16.79 8.99
CA LYS A 119 -0.58 -17.29 9.68
C LYS A 119 0.72 -17.42 8.85
N ALA A 120 0.79 -16.88 7.63
CA ALA A 120 2.00 -16.86 6.80
C ALA A 120 2.49 -15.43 6.59
N GLN A 121 3.27 -14.91 7.54
CA GLN A 121 3.84 -13.56 7.49
C GLN A 121 4.89 -13.42 6.39
N ARG A 122 4.45 -13.09 5.17
CA ARG A 122 5.25 -12.28 4.24
C ARG A 122 4.61 -10.91 4.17
N GLU A 123 5.39 -9.87 4.46
CA GLU A 123 4.89 -8.50 4.39
C GLU A 123 4.35 -8.23 3.00
N ASN A 124 3.05 -7.95 2.94
CA ASN A 124 2.34 -7.77 1.69
C ASN A 124 2.31 -6.28 1.35
N VAL A 125 3.13 -5.88 0.38
CA VAL A 125 3.17 -4.54 -0.17
C VAL A 125 2.89 -4.61 -1.67
N ASN A 126 2.07 -3.68 -2.15
CA ASN A 126 1.82 -3.50 -3.58
C ASN A 126 2.70 -2.35 -4.06
N ILE A 127 3.54 -2.61 -5.05
CA ILE A 127 4.38 -1.59 -5.69
C ILE A 127 3.81 -1.33 -7.08
N CYS A 128 3.46 -0.09 -7.36
CA CYS A 128 3.06 0.33 -8.70
C CYS A 128 4.08 1.33 -9.25
N VAL A 129 4.62 1.03 -10.43
CA VAL A 129 5.64 1.84 -11.09
C VAL A 129 4.99 2.56 -12.26
N LEU A 130 5.00 3.89 -12.24
CA LEU A 130 4.50 4.70 -13.34
C LEU A 130 5.65 4.95 -14.33
N ASP A 131 5.80 4.06 -15.30
CA ASP A 131 6.88 4.12 -16.27
C ASP A 131 6.57 5.14 -17.38
N THR A 132 7.14 6.34 -17.26
CA THR A 132 7.12 7.39 -18.30
C THR A 132 8.38 7.36 -19.18
N GLU A 133 9.24 6.37 -18.99
CA GLU A 133 10.51 6.17 -19.69
C GLU A 133 11.58 7.26 -19.47
N VAL A 134 11.24 8.40 -18.88
CA VAL A 134 12.14 9.52 -18.57
C VAL A 134 11.90 10.07 -17.17
N TYR A 135 12.83 10.88 -16.66
CA TYR A 135 12.58 11.68 -15.46
C TYR A 135 11.71 12.89 -15.83
N SER A 136 10.40 12.66 -15.91
CA SER A 136 9.43 13.66 -16.36
C SER A 136 9.44 14.94 -15.52
N ASN A 137 9.63 14.84 -14.21
CA ASN A 137 9.56 15.98 -13.30
C ASN A 137 10.73 16.97 -13.47
N THR A 138 11.91 16.47 -13.84
CA THR A 138 13.16 17.25 -13.94
C THR A 138 13.48 17.67 -15.37
N GLY A 139 12.45 17.75 -16.23
CA GLY A 139 12.59 18.22 -17.61
C GLY A 139 12.92 17.13 -18.63
N GLY A 140 12.64 15.85 -18.32
CA GLY A 140 12.78 14.77 -19.30
C GLY A 140 14.21 14.25 -19.45
N GLN A 141 14.90 14.03 -18.34
CA GLN A 141 16.23 13.41 -18.35
C GLN A 141 16.14 11.92 -18.68
N ALA A 142 17.12 11.42 -19.43
CA ALA A 142 17.21 10.01 -19.78
C ALA A 142 17.33 9.13 -18.52
N SER A 143 16.67 7.98 -18.54
CA SER A 143 16.64 7.01 -17.45
C SER A 143 17.04 5.61 -17.93
N LYS A 144 17.17 4.67 -17.00
CA LYS A 144 17.36 3.25 -17.35
C LYS A 144 16.11 2.65 -18.04
N ALA A 145 14.94 3.27 -17.87
CA ALA A 145 13.70 2.88 -18.53
C ALA A 145 13.53 3.50 -19.94
N THR A 146 14.35 4.49 -20.33
CA THR A 146 14.29 5.08 -21.68
C THR A 146 14.58 4.02 -22.75
N ASN A 147 13.78 3.99 -23.83
CA ASN A 147 13.99 3.07 -24.94
C ASN A 147 15.27 3.39 -25.72
N ARG A 148 15.82 2.36 -26.40
CA ARG A 148 16.97 2.54 -27.30
C ARG A 148 16.57 3.47 -28.44
N GLY A 149 17.42 4.45 -28.74
CA GLY A 149 17.18 5.45 -29.79
C GLY A 149 16.28 6.62 -29.38
N ALA A 150 15.61 6.57 -28.22
CA ALA A 150 14.82 7.69 -27.74
C ALA A 150 15.70 8.87 -27.31
N VAL A 151 15.28 10.08 -27.67
CA VAL A 151 15.97 11.34 -27.37
C VAL A 151 15.44 11.91 -26.06
N ALA A 152 16.35 12.25 -25.16
CA ALA A 152 16.07 12.84 -23.85
C ALA A 152 17.29 13.66 -23.39
N LEU A 153 17.18 14.46 -22.32
CA LEU A 153 18.36 15.14 -21.76
C LEU A 153 19.39 14.09 -21.33
N PHE A 154 20.67 14.33 -21.62
CA PHE A 154 21.78 13.37 -21.52
C PHE A 154 21.76 12.20 -22.52
N ALA A 155 20.81 12.19 -23.45
CA ALA A 155 20.72 11.26 -24.58
C ALA A 155 20.29 11.99 -25.86
N ALA A 156 20.94 13.11 -26.18
CA ALA A 156 20.58 13.96 -27.32
C ALA A 156 20.70 13.23 -28.68
N ALA A 157 21.72 12.37 -28.82
CA ALA A 157 21.90 11.50 -30.00
C ALA A 157 21.11 10.18 -29.92
N GLY A 158 20.13 10.09 -29.01
CA GLY A 158 19.41 8.87 -28.69
C GLY A 158 20.15 7.96 -27.69
N LYS A 159 19.40 7.26 -26.84
CA LYS A 159 19.99 6.32 -25.88
C LYS A 159 20.58 5.09 -26.59
N ARG A 160 21.86 4.78 -26.32
CA ARG A 160 22.58 3.64 -26.93
C ARG A 160 22.13 2.28 -26.39
N ALA A 161 21.89 2.20 -25.08
CA ALA A 161 21.49 0.98 -24.38
C ALA A 161 19.98 0.73 -24.46
N GLY A 162 19.57 -0.53 -24.37
CA GLY A 162 18.17 -0.94 -24.27
C GLY A 162 17.48 -0.48 -22.98
N LYS A 163 16.16 -0.60 -22.97
CA LYS A 163 15.33 -0.43 -21.77
C LYS A 163 15.64 -1.56 -20.79
N LYS A 164 15.80 -1.22 -19.51
CA LYS A 164 15.97 -2.22 -18.44
C LYS A 164 14.61 -2.87 -18.13
N ASP A 165 14.53 -4.19 -18.26
CA ASP A 165 13.33 -4.94 -17.88
C ASP A 165 13.30 -5.21 -16.38
N LEU A 166 12.64 -4.32 -15.64
CA LEU A 166 12.42 -4.48 -14.20
C LEU A 166 11.48 -5.64 -13.88
N GLY A 167 10.53 -5.96 -14.77
CA GLY A 167 9.59 -7.07 -14.59
C GLY A 167 10.33 -8.39 -14.61
N LEU A 168 11.19 -8.60 -15.60
CA LEU A 168 12.02 -9.82 -15.70
C LEU A 168 12.95 -9.99 -14.49
N ILE A 169 13.58 -8.90 -14.03
CA ILE A 169 14.43 -8.94 -12.83
C ILE A 169 13.59 -9.29 -11.60
N ALA A 170 12.40 -8.71 -11.45
CA ALA A 170 11.52 -8.98 -10.32
C ALA A 170 11.03 -10.44 -10.31
N MET A 171 10.71 -11.00 -11.48
CA MET A 171 10.28 -12.39 -11.64
C MET A 171 11.36 -13.42 -11.31
N SER A 172 12.64 -13.03 -11.31
CA SER A 172 13.72 -13.92 -10.85
C SER A 172 13.63 -14.27 -9.36
N TYR A 173 12.92 -13.46 -8.57
CA TYR A 173 12.72 -13.68 -7.14
C TYR A 173 11.45 -14.52 -6.90
N LYS A 174 11.60 -15.67 -6.23
CA LYS A 174 10.51 -16.63 -5.91
C LYS A 174 9.32 -16.06 -5.12
N ASN A 175 9.44 -14.85 -4.57
CA ASN A 175 8.49 -14.27 -3.63
C ASN A 175 7.77 -13.03 -4.18
N VAL A 176 7.99 -12.71 -5.46
CA VAL A 176 7.36 -11.58 -6.14
C VAL A 176 6.26 -12.09 -7.05
N CYS A 177 5.07 -11.51 -6.95
CA CYS A 177 3.91 -11.87 -7.76
C CYS A 177 3.90 -11.09 -9.08
N GLU A 178 3.36 -11.68 -10.14
CA GLU A 178 3.38 -11.15 -11.51
C GLU A 178 2.62 -9.80 -11.66
N PRO A 179 3.14 -8.85 -12.47
CA PRO A 179 2.45 -7.59 -12.76
C PRO A 179 1.31 -7.77 -13.76
N LYS A 180 0.06 -7.59 -13.33
CA LYS A 180 -1.03 -7.26 -14.27
C LYS A 180 -0.94 -5.76 -14.56
N ALA A 181 -0.28 -5.42 -15.68
CA ALA A 181 -0.10 -4.05 -16.19
C ALA A 181 0.49 -3.08 -15.14
N THR A 182 1.82 -3.18 -14.93
CA THR A 182 2.65 -2.18 -14.22
C THR A 182 2.31 -1.88 -12.74
N CYS A 183 1.25 -2.46 -12.18
CA CYS A 183 1.00 -2.55 -10.74
C CYS A 183 1.09 -4.02 -10.29
N LEU A 184 1.97 -4.30 -9.33
CA LEU A 184 2.08 -5.61 -8.70
C LEU A 184 0.93 -5.74 -7.69
N ASN A 185 -0.09 -6.54 -8.01
CA ASN A 185 -1.16 -6.92 -7.07
C ASN A 185 -1.13 -8.43 -6.81
N LYS A 186 -1.24 -8.81 -5.54
CA LYS A 186 -1.26 -10.21 -5.10
C LYS A 186 -2.57 -10.92 -5.48
N SER A 187 -2.45 -11.82 -6.44
CA SER A 187 -3.07 -13.15 -6.37
C SER A 187 -2.22 -14.12 -7.20
N CYS A 188 -1.05 -14.51 -6.68
CA CYS A 188 -0.19 -15.52 -7.29
C CYS A 188 -0.13 -16.70 -6.32
N TRP A 189 -0.58 -17.87 -6.81
CA TRP A 189 -0.59 -19.20 -6.19
C TRP A 189 -1.53 -19.38 -4.99
N ARG A 190 -2.81 -19.73 -5.28
CA ARG A 190 -3.47 -20.80 -4.52
C ARG A 190 -2.92 -22.10 -5.10
N GLU A 191 -2.03 -22.75 -4.37
CA GLU A 191 -2.01 -24.22 -4.32
C GLU A 191 -2.96 -24.64 -3.20
#